data_AF-A0A0Q8E7A8-F1
#
_entry.id   AF-A0A0Q8E7A8-F1
#
_cell.length_a   1.000
_cell.length_b   1.000
_cell.length_c   1.000
_cell.angle_alpha   90.00
_cell.angle_beta   90.00
_cell.angle_gamma   90.00
#
_symmetry.space_group_name_H-M   'P 1'
#
loop_
_entity.id
_entity.type
_entity.pdbx_description
1 polymer ?
#
loop_
_entity_poly.entity_id
_entity_poly.type
_entity_poly.pdbx_seq_one_letter_code
_entity_poly.pdbx_strand_id
1 'polypeptide(L)'
;MDNDARPLAVFDLDGTLADTAHRQHFLEGPKRDWAGFFAAAVDDPPLAEGVRMVLASAEECEIVYLTGRPERCRRDTVRWLGRQGLPEGTLFMRRNDDRRPARRTKLDILRRLGRKGQVRMLVDDDELVCDAAQVAGFTVVRARWADPSEALKDAQEREGRT
;
A
#
# COMPACT_ATOMS: atom_id res chain seq x y z
N MET A 1 -24.50 -19.44 11.46
CA MET A 1 -23.03 -19.36 11.48
C MET A 1 -22.71 -17.90 11.64
N ASP A 2 -22.53 -17.46 12.88
CA ASP A 2 -22.15 -16.06 13.14
C ASP A 2 -20.73 -15.89 12.62
N ASN A 3 -20.60 -15.29 11.44
CA ASN A 3 -19.33 -14.74 11.03
C ASN A 3 -19.25 -13.30 11.57
N ASP A 4 -19.18 -13.20 12.89
CA ASP A 4 -19.10 -11.97 13.69
C ASP A 4 -17.72 -11.27 13.57
N ALA A 5 -16.91 -11.71 12.59
CA ALA A 5 -15.62 -11.12 12.31
C ALA A 5 -15.81 -9.82 11.53
N ARG A 6 -15.29 -8.72 12.09
CA ARG A 6 -15.27 -7.42 11.41
C ARG A 6 -14.59 -7.57 10.05
N PRO A 7 -15.13 -6.97 8.99
CA PRO A 7 -14.53 -7.04 7.67
C PRO A 7 -13.20 -6.30 7.63
N LEU A 8 -12.39 -6.61 6.63
CA LEU A 8 -11.07 -6.02 6.43
C LEU A 8 -11.16 -4.79 5.53
N ALA A 9 -10.53 -3.68 5.93
CA ALA A 9 -10.26 -2.55 5.06
C ALA A 9 -8.75 -2.53 4.75
N VAL A 10 -8.42 -2.70 3.48
CA VAL A 10 -7.03 -2.86 3.01
C VAL A 10 -6.55 -1.55 2.40
N PHE A 11 -5.42 -1.03 2.87
CA PHE A 11 -4.84 0.23 2.41
C PHE A 11 -3.40 0.01 1.94
N ASP A 12 -3.09 0.51 0.75
CA ASP A 12 -1.71 0.76 0.36
C ASP A 12 -1.10 1.93 1.16
N LEU A 13 0.22 2.11 1.07
CA LEU A 13 0.94 3.22 1.69
C LEU A 13 1.39 4.29 0.68
N ASP A 14 2.21 3.93 -0.31
CA ASP A 14 2.97 4.90 -1.11
C ASP A 14 2.06 5.53 -2.18
N GLY A 15 1.72 6.81 -2.06
CA GLY A 15 0.71 7.46 -2.91
C GLY A 15 -0.73 7.34 -2.39
N THR A 16 -0.95 6.49 -1.37
CA THR A 16 -2.25 6.30 -0.73
C THR A 16 -2.34 6.95 0.65
N LEU A 17 -1.45 6.61 1.57
CA LEU A 17 -1.36 7.19 2.92
C LEU A 17 -0.16 8.11 3.07
N ALA A 18 0.91 7.84 2.34
CA ALA A 18 2.19 8.50 2.43
C ALA A 18 2.50 9.19 1.10
N ASP A 19 2.73 10.50 1.15
CA ASP A 19 3.23 11.25 0.01
C ASP A 19 4.69 10.89 -0.25
N THR A 20 4.98 10.55 -1.50
CA THR A 20 6.31 10.11 -1.92
C THR A 20 7.03 11.15 -2.76
N ALA A 21 6.42 12.32 -3.02
CA ALA A 21 6.90 13.34 -3.94
C ALA A 21 8.36 13.75 -3.66
N HIS A 22 8.73 13.98 -2.40
CA HIS A 22 10.08 14.45 -2.03
C HIS A 22 11.18 13.43 -2.35
N ARG A 23 10.84 12.15 -2.48
CA ARG A 23 11.79 11.07 -2.77
C ARG A 23 11.71 10.54 -4.20
N GLN A 24 10.84 11.09 -5.05
CA GLN A 24 10.74 10.64 -6.45
C GLN A 24 12.03 10.82 -7.25
N HIS A 25 12.81 11.84 -6.92
CA HIS A 25 14.10 12.12 -7.57
C HIS A 25 15.10 10.95 -7.50
N PHE A 26 15.00 10.05 -6.50
CA PHE A 26 15.85 8.84 -6.44
C PHE A 26 15.57 7.85 -7.59
N LEU A 27 14.39 7.94 -8.21
CA LEU A 27 13.95 7.06 -9.29
C LEU A 27 14.11 7.69 -10.68
N GLU A 28 14.63 8.92 -10.73
CA GLU A 28 14.92 9.62 -11.97
C GLU A 28 16.24 9.14 -12.61
N GLY A 29 16.32 9.26 -13.94
CA GLY A 29 17.53 8.93 -14.69
C GLY A 29 17.74 7.43 -14.96
N PRO A 30 18.88 7.08 -15.58
CA PRO A 30 19.12 5.73 -16.10
C PRO A 30 19.41 4.69 -15.01
N LYS A 31 19.79 5.11 -13.80
CA LYS A 31 20.09 4.23 -12.66
C LYS A 31 19.30 4.68 -11.43
N ARG A 32 18.20 3.99 -11.19
CA ARG A 32 17.30 4.20 -10.03
C ARG A 32 18.00 3.81 -8.72
N ASP A 33 18.01 4.71 -7.74
CA ASP A 33 18.48 4.48 -6.37
C ASP A 33 17.35 4.04 -5.44
N TRP A 34 17.04 2.75 -5.52
CA TRP A 34 16.05 2.12 -4.64
C TRP A 34 16.42 2.18 -3.16
N ALA A 35 17.71 2.17 -2.83
CA ALA A 35 18.14 2.19 -1.43
C ALA A 35 17.85 3.57 -0.82
N GLY A 36 18.23 4.64 -1.51
CA GLY A 36 17.90 6.02 -1.15
C GLY A 36 16.39 6.26 -1.09
N PHE A 37 15.65 5.82 -2.11
CA PHE A 37 14.19 5.95 -2.16
C PHE A 37 13.48 5.38 -0.92
N PHE A 38 13.87 4.19 -0.47
CA PHE A 38 13.25 3.57 0.70
C PHE A 38 13.78 4.09 2.02
N ALA A 39 15.05 4.51 2.09
CA ALA A 39 15.61 5.13 3.28
C ALA A 39 14.89 6.45 3.61
N ALA A 40 14.50 7.22 2.59
CA ALA A 40 13.78 8.49 2.73
C ALA A 40 12.29 8.35 3.11
N ALA A 41 11.74 7.12 3.14
CA ALA A 41 10.32 6.87 3.44
C ALA A 41 9.90 7.22 4.88
N VAL A 42 10.88 7.43 5.78
CA VAL A 42 10.62 7.85 7.16
C VAL A 42 10.08 9.28 7.26
N ASP A 43 10.33 10.09 6.22
CA ASP A 43 10.02 11.51 6.14
C ASP A 43 8.79 11.80 5.26
N ASP A 44 8.09 10.77 4.79
CA ASP A 44 6.88 10.92 3.98
C ASP A 44 5.82 11.76 4.73
N PRO A 45 5.33 12.86 4.13
CA PRO A 45 4.16 13.56 4.65
C PRO A 45 2.92 12.65 4.59
N PRO A 46 1.99 12.72 5.57
CA PRO A 46 0.73 12.00 5.50
C PRO A 46 -0.22 12.63 4.46
N LEU A 47 -0.90 11.79 3.69
CA LEU A 47 -1.98 12.20 2.80
C LEU A 47 -3.29 12.25 3.57
N ALA A 48 -3.80 13.46 3.82
CA ALA A 48 -4.92 13.70 4.73
C ALA A 48 -6.21 12.94 4.36
N GLU A 49 -6.51 12.78 3.06
CA GLU A 49 -7.67 12.01 2.58
C GLU A 49 -7.56 10.53 2.97
N GLY A 50 -6.41 9.92 2.70
CA GLY A 50 -6.13 8.52 3.04
C GLY A 50 -6.15 8.28 4.55
N VAL A 51 -5.52 9.17 5.34
CA VAL A 51 -5.53 9.08 6.82
C VAL A 51 -6.96 9.13 7.37
N ARG A 52 -7.77 10.10 6.93
CA ARG A 52 -9.17 10.22 7.35
C ARG A 52 -9.96 8.95 7.01
N MET A 53 -9.72 8.35 5.84
CA MET A 53 -10.39 7.12 5.44
C MET A 53 -10.00 5.92 6.30
N VAL A 54 -8.73 5.78 6.68
CA VAL A 54 -8.29 4.72 7.61
C VAL A 54 -8.98 4.89 8.97
N LEU A 55 -8.98 6.10 9.53
CA LEU A 55 -9.59 6.37 10.84
C LEU A 55 -11.09 6.07 10.84
N ALA A 56 -11.82 6.53 9.83
CA ALA A 56 -13.24 6.22 9.68
C ALA A 56 -13.49 4.71 9.49
N SER A 57 -12.66 4.04 8.68
CA SER A 57 -12.80 2.60 8.44
C SER A 57 -12.53 1.78 9.70
N ALA A 58 -11.66 2.26 10.59
CA ALA A 58 -11.30 1.58 11.83
C ALA A 58 -12.43 1.52 12.86
N GLU A 59 -13.52 2.26 12.66
CA GLU A 59 -14.73 2.16 13.48
C GLU A 59 -15.50 0.86 13.20
N GLU A 60 -15.44 0.34 11.97
CA GLU A 60 -16.24 -0.82 11.55
C GLU A 60 -15.40 -1.99 11.03
N CYS A 61 -14.17 -1.75 10.62
CA CYS A 61 -13.29 -2.74 9.98
C CYS A 61 -12.02 -3.01 10.80
N GLU A 62 -11.44 -4.19 10.61
CA GLU A 62 -10.03 -4.42 10.91
C GLU A 62 -9.15 -3.80 9.82
N ILE A 63 -8.10 -3.09 10.22
CA ILE A 63 -7.20 -2.41 9.29
C ILE A 63 -6.09 -3.36 8.83
N VAL A 64 -5.88 -3.41 7.52
CA VAL A 64 -4.78 -4.12 6.89
C VAL A 64 -3.99 -3.15 6.04
N TYR A 65 -2.69 -3.07 6.27
CA TYR A 65 -1.76 -2.31 5.44
C TYR A 65 -1.09 -3.27 4.45
N LEU A 66 -1.18 -2.97 3.15
CA LEU A 66 -0.64 -3.80 2.06
C LEU A 66 0.25 -2.94 1.15
N THR A 67 1.55 -2.97 1.37
CA THR A 67 2.49 -2.06 0.71
C THR A 67 3.50 -2.78 -0.17
N GLY A 68 3.91 -2.12 -1.25
CA GLY A 68 5.06 -2.50 -2.06
C GLY A 68 6.41 -2.29 -1.36
N ARG A 69 6.46 -1.56 -0.24
CA ARG A 69 7.69 -1.38 0.53
C ARG A 69 8.28 -2.75 0.92
N PRO A 70 9.61 -2.90 0.88
CA PRO A 70 10.26 -4.16 1.18
C PRO A 70 10.32 -4.42 2.69
N GLU A 71 10.38 -5.69 3.08
CA GLU A 71 10.42 -6.13 4.48
C GLU A 71 11.55 -5.49 5.31
N ARG A 72 12.69 -5.16 4.69
CA ARG A 72 13.77 -4.41 5.36
C ARG A 72 13.34 -3.05 5.91
N CYS A 73 12.26 -2.46 5.39
CA CYS A 73 11.70 -1.19 5.85
C CYS A 73 10.66 -1.35 6.97
N ARG A 74 10.34 -2.58 7.42
CA ARG A 74 9.22 -2.83 8.36
C ARG A 74 9.27 -1.97 9.61
N ARG A 75 10.42 -1.91 10.28
CA ARG A 75 10.57 -1.13 11.51
C ARG A 75 10.23 0.34 11.29
N ASP A 76 10.73 0.89 10.20
CA ASP A 76 10.61 2.31 9.87
C ASP A 76 9.18 2.64 9.41
N THR A 77 8.55 1.74 8.65
CA THR A 77 7.12 1.82 8.27
C THR A 77 6.20 1.77 9.49
N VAL A 78 6.41 0.82 10.41
CA VAL A 78 5.58 0.72 11.64
C VAL A 78 5.72 1.99 12.50
N ARG A 79 6.95 2.51 12.64
CA ARG A 79 7.18 3.76 13.37
C ARG A 79 6.49 4.94 12.69
N TRP A 80 6.54 5.01 11.36
CA TRP A 80 5.85 6.04 10.59
C TRP A 80 4.33 5.97 10.82
N LEU A 81 3.70 4.79 10.68
CA LEU A 81 2.27 4.60 10.92
C LEU A 81 1.85 5.12 12.31
N GLY A 82 2.60 4.75 13.36
CA GLY A 82 2.33 5.21 14.72
C GLY A 82 2.49 6.72 14.91
N ARG A 83 3.48 7.35 14.26
CA ARG A 83 3.65 8.81 14.29
C ARG A 83 2.50 9.58 13.64
N GLN A 84 1.84 8.99 12.64
CA GLN A 84 0.66 9.57 12.01
C GLN A 84 -0.63 9.34 12.79
N GLY A 85 -0.58 8.65 13.94
CA GLY A 85 -1.76 8.32 14.74
C GLY A 85 -2.69 7.30 14.07
N LEU A 86 -2.16 6.51 13.12
CA LEU A 86 -2.94 5.47 12.45
C LEU A 86 -3.13 4.26 13.39
N PRO A 87 -4.29 3.59 13.33
CA PRO A 87 -4.59 2.43 14.16
C PRO A 87 -3.65 1.27 13.87
N GLU A 88 -3.43 0.42 14.87
CA GLU A 88 -2.74 -0.85 14.68
C GLU A 88 -3.49 -1.72 13.66
N GLY A 89 -2.73 -2.45 12.86
CA GLY A 89 -3.27 -3.27 11.79
C GLY A 89 -2.27 -4.31 11.29
N THR A 90 -2.77 -5.31 10.58
CA THR A 90 -1.88 -6.31 9.98
C THR A 90 -1.10 -5.67 8.84
N LEU A 91 0.23 -5.74 8.88
CA LEU A 91 1.11 -5.15 7.85
C LEU A 91 1.73 -6.24 6.96
N PHE A 92 1.25 -6.29 5.72
CA PHE A 92 1.85 -7.06 4.63
C PHE A 92 2.80 -6.18 3.81
N MET A 93 4.03 -6.65 3.68
CA MET A 93 5.08 -5.98 2.93
C MET A 93 5.66 -6.94 1.90
N ARG A 94 6.36 -6.37 0.91
CA ARG A 94 7.05 -7.16 -0.11
C ARG A 94 8.28 -7.85 0.49
N ARG A 95 8.46 -9.15 0.23
CA ARG A 95 9.68 -9.85 0.62
C ARG A 95 10.90 -9.22 -0.08
N ASN A 96 12.03 -9.13 0.61
CA ASN A 96 13.23 -8.46 0.08
C ASN A 96 13.75 -9.01 -1.26
N ASP A 97 13.44 -10.28 -1.56
CA ASP A 97 13.83 -11.02 -2.76
C ASP A 97 12.73 -11.10 -3.84
N ASP A 98 11.52 -10.59 -3.57
CA ASP A 98 10.38 -10.73 -4.49
C ASP A 98 10.34 -9.62 -5.55
N ARG A 99 10.69 -10.00 -6.78
CA ARG A 99 10.70 -9.12 -7.96
C ARG A 99 9.47 -9.23 -8.85
N ARG A 100 8.37 -9.79 -8.36
CA ARG A 100 7.12 -9.87 -9.14
C ARG A 100 6.42 -8.51 -9.18
N PRO A 101 5.62 -8.21 -10.22
CA PRO A 101 4.83 -6.97 -10.29
C PRO A 101 3.96 -6.73 -9.04
N ALA A 102 3.77 -5.48 -8.65
CA ALA A 102 2.94 -5.11 -7.50
C ALA A 102 1.51 -5.64 -7.65
N ARG A 103 0.88 -5.51 -8.83
CA ARG A 103 -0.44 -6.08 -9.12
C ARG A 103 -0.55 -7.57 -8.82
N ARG A 104 0.52 -8.34 -9.07
CA ARG A 104 0.52 -9.80 -8.79
C ARG A 104 0.67 -10.07 -7.30
N THR A 105 1.66 -9.45 -6.67
CA THR A 105 1.95 -9.68 -5.24
C THR A 105 0.80 -9.21 -4.34
N LYS A 106 0.26 -8.01 -4.58
CA LYS A 106 -0.89 -7.48 -3.85
C LYS A 106 -2.15 -8.31 -4.08
N LEU A 107 -2.44 -8.73 -5.32
CA LEU A 107 -3.62 -9.55 -5.60
C LEU A 107 -3.55 -10.95 -4.95
N ASP A 108 -2.37 -11.58 -4.92
CA ASP A 108 -2.18 -12.86 -4.22
C ASP A 108 -2.53 -12.76 -2.73
N ILE A 109 -2.08 -11.66 -2.09
CA ILE A 109 -2.38 -11.38 -0.68
C ILE A 109 -3.87 -11.07 -0.50
N LEU A 110 -4.45 -10.22 -1.35
CA LEU A 110 -5.86 -9.85 -1.31
C LEU A 110 -6.78 -11.08 -1.44
N ARG A 111 -6.47 -12.01 -2.36
CA ARG A 111 -7.17 -13.30 -2.50
C ARG A 111 -7.00 -14.21 -1.29
N ARG A 112 -5.85 -14.15 -0.61
CA ARG A 112 -5.65 -14.89 0.65
C ARG A 112 -6.50 -14.30 1.77
N LEU A 113 -6.61 -12.98 1.84
CA LEU A 113 -7.45 -12.28 2.81
C LEU A 113 -8.94 -12.57 2.56
N GLY A 114 -9.40 -12.46 1.30
CA GLY A 114 -10.79 -12.75 0.92
C GLY A 114 -11.24 -14.20 1.20
N ARG A 115 -10.29 -15.15 1.28
CA ARG A 115 -10.57 -16.54 1.70
C ARG A 115 -10.73 -16.69 3.22
N LYS A 116 -10.21 -15.75 4.01
CA LYS A 116 -10.26 -15.76 5.47
C LYS A 116 -11.41 -14.95 6.03
N GLY A 117 -11.89 -13.94 5.29
CA GLY A 117 -12.96 -13.05 5.72
C GLY A 117 -13.35 -12.06 4.62
N GLN A 118 -14.39 -11.28 4.89
CA GLN A 118 -14.85 -10.25 3.97
C GLN A 118 -13.82 -9.13 3.87
N VAL A 119 -13.35 -8.84 2.65
CA VAL A 119 -12.61 -7.61 2.36
C VAL A 119 -13.64 -6.57 1.93
N ARG A 120 -13.85 -5.54 2.76
CA ARG A 120 -14.79 -4.45 2.46
C ARG A 120 -14.32 -3.62 1.28
N MET A 121 -13.04 -3.27 1.27
CA MET A 121 -12.43 -2.50 0.19
C MET A 121 -10.91 -2.66 0.17
N LEU A 122 -10.35 -2.47 -1.01
CA LEU A 122 -8.95 -2.11 -1.23
C LEU A 122 -8.88 -0.61 -1.58
N VAL A 123 -7.95 0.12 -0.95
CA VAL A 123 -7.61 1.50 -1.29
C VAL A 123 -6.16 1.53 -1.78
N ASP A 124 -5.96 1.92 -3.04
CA ASP A 124 -4.66 1.87 -3.74
C ASP A 124 -4.59 2.96 -4.82
N ASP A 125 -3.41 3.53 -5.08
CA ASP A 125 -3.19 4.55 -6.12
C ASP A 125 -2.70 3.95 -7.45
N ASP A 126 -2.21 2.71 -7.41
CA ASP A 126 -1.78 1.98 -8.60
C ASP A 126 -3.00 1.45 -9.35
N GLU A 127 -3.28 2.06 -10.49
CA GLU A 127 -4.42 1.72 -11.36
C GLU A 127 -4.34 0.25 -11.84
N LEU A 128 -3.15 -0.31 -12.05
CA LEU A 128 -3.00 -1.71 -12.46
C LEU A 128 -3.30 -2.69 -11.31
N VAL A 129 -3.01 -2.31 -10.07
CA VAL A 129 -3.45 -3.05 -8.88
C VAL A 129 -4.96 -2.95 -8.74
N CYS A 130 -5.52 -1.74 -8.86
CA CYS A 130 -6.95 -1.47 -8.76
C CYS A 130 -7.76 -2.28 -9.77
N ASP A 131 -7.35 -2.25 -11.05
CA ASP A 131 -8.01 -2.98 -12.12
C ASP A 131 -7.96 -4.50 -11.86
N ALA A 132 -6.80 -5.02 -11.47
CA ALA A 132 -6.62 -6.44 -11.17
C ALA A 132 -7.48 -6.90 -9.98
N ALA A 133 -7.62 -6.06 -8.95
CA ALA A 133 -8.48 -6.32 -7.79
C ALA A 133 -9.97 -6.30 -8.17
N GLN A 134 -10.41 -5.32 -8.97
CA GLN A 134 -11.79 -5.26 -9.45
C GLN A 134 -12.16 -6.46 -10.32
N VAL A 135 -11.29 -6.85 -11.26
CA VAL A 135 -11.48 -8.06 -12.08
C VAL A 135 -11.59 -9.32 -11.22
N ALA A 136 -10.91 -9.35 -10.08
CA ALA A 136 -10.99 -10.45 -9.12
C ALA A 136 -12.21 -10.37 -8.17
N GLY A 137 -13.10 -9.38 -8.34
CA GLY A 137 -14.33 -9.23 -7.58
C GLY A 137 -14.23 -8.43 -6.28
N PHE A 138 -13.14 -7.68 -6.07
CA PHE A 138 -12.98 -6.83 -4.90
C PHE A 138 -13.54 -5.42 -5.16
N THR A 139 -14.18 -4.84 -4.14
CA THR A 139 -14.48 -3.40 -4.11
C THR A 139 -13.18 -2.61 -3.99
N VAL A 140 -13.01 -1.59 -4.82
CA VAL A 140 -11.80 -0.78 -4.88
C VAL A 140 -12.14 0.70 -4.78
N VAL A 141 -11.38 1.42 -3.96
CA VAL A 141 -11.32 2.88 -3.93
C VAL A 141 -9.96 3.28 -4.54
N ARG A 142 -9.98 4.03 -5.64
CA ARG A 142 -8.77 4.51 -6.30
C ARG A 142 -8.27 5.77 -5.59
N ALA A 143 -7.10 5.72 -5.00
CA ALA A 143 -6.47 6.86 -4.36
C ALA A 143 -5.90 7.79 -5.44
N ARG A 144 -6.54 8.95 -5.64
CA ARG A 144 -6.16 9.95 -6.66
C ARG A 144 -5.87 11.33 -6.08
N TRP A 145 -5.53 11.37 -4.78
CA TRP A 145 -5.28 12.60 -4.03
C TRP A 145 -3.79 12.93 -3.87
N ALA A 146 -2.89 12.02 -4.27
CA ALA A 146 -1.46 12.30 -4.35
C ALA A 146 -1.07 12.72 -5.76
N ASP A 147 0.04 13.44 -5.88
CA ASP A 147 0.66 13.70 -7.17
C ASP A 147 1.14 12.36 -7.78
N PRO A 148 0.77 12.05 -9.04
CA PRO A 148 1.11 10.78 -9.64
C PRO A 148 2.62 10.69 -9.91
N SER A 149 3.22 9.54 -9.56
CA SER A 149 4.57 9.18 -10.02
C SER A 149 4.51 8.04 -11.03
N GLU A 150 4.64 8.39 -12.31
CA GLU A 150 4.76 7.41 -13.40
C GLU A 150 6.01 6.53 -13.25
N ALA A 151 7.11 7.10 -12.76
CA ALA A 151 8.36 6.35 -12.56
C ALA A 151 8.22 5.28 -11.48
N LEU A 152 7.54 5.59 -10.38
CA LEU A 152 7.28 4.64 -9.30
C LEU A 152 6.33 3.53 -9.78
N LYS A 153 5.23 3.90 -10.44
CA LYS A 153 4.24 2.94 -10.98
C LYS A 153 4.88 2.00 -12.00
N ASP A 154 5.63 2.53 -12.96
CA ASP A 154 6.35 1.74 -13.96
C ASP A 154 7.34 0.76 -13.32
N ALA A 155 8.09 1.20 -12.31
CA ALA A 155 9.04 0.35 -11.61
C ALA A 155 8.38 -0.79 -10.82
N GLN A 156 7.29 -0.50 -10.12
CA GLN A 156 6.50 -1.49 -9.38
C GLN A 156 5.96 -2.59 -10.30
N GLU A 157 5.64 -2.24 -11.54
CA GLU A 157 4.91 -3.11 -12.46
C GLU A 157 5.80 -3.82 -13.49
N ARG A 158 6.92 -3.22 -13.90
CA ARG A 158 7.87 -3.80 -14.88
C ARG A 158 9.09 -4.42 -14.23
N GLU A 159 9.70 -3.71 -13.28
CA GLU A 159 10.97 -4.14 -12.69
C GLU A 159 10.76 -5.00 -11.45
N GLY A 160 9.57 -4.92 -10.84
CA GLY A 160 9.29 -5.50 -9.52
C GLY A 160 10.32 -5.06 -8.48
N ARG A 161 10.94 -3.90 -8.71
CA ARG A 161 11.92 -3.30 -7.81
C ARG A 161 11.17 -2.34 -6.93
N THR A 162 10.61 -2.89 -5.87
CA THR A 162 10.34 -2.18 -4.63
C THR A 162 10.84 -3.05 -3.48
#